data_AF-A0A3N3DXB9-F1
#
_entry.id   AF-A0A3N3DXB9-F1
#
_cell.length_a   1.000
_cell.length_b   1.000
_cell.length_c   1.000
_cell.angle_alpha   90.00
_cell.angle_beta   90.00
_cell.angle_gamma   90.00
#
_symmetry.space_group_name_H-M   'P 1'
#
loop_
_entity.id
_entity.type
_entity.pdbx_description
1 polymer ?
#
loop_
_entity_poly.entity_id
_entity_poly.type
_entity_poly.pdbx_seq_one_letter_code
_entity_poly.pdbx_strand_id
1 'polypeptide(L)'
;MIKDERVIENLDELAAFLTAVESGILGLQNVGGVALATSNADGRHFVAVLDDKHQLILGRWVSEEVFKTGQDMVRNGVNPKH
;
A
#
# COMPACT_ATOMS: atom_id res chain seq x y z
N MET A 1 14.75 4.14 1.21
CA MET A 1 15.16 2.79 0.80
C MET A 1 14.01 1.86 1.11
N ILE A 2 13.25 1.43 0.08
CA ILE A 2 12.20 0.42 0.25
C ILE A 2 12.92 -0.90 0.51
N LYS A 3 12.72 -1.46 1.72
CA LYS A 3 13.49 -2.62 2.23
C LYS A 3 13.00 -3.98 1.71
N ASP A 4 11.89 -4.00 1.00
CA ASP A 4 11.28 -5.22 0.48
C ASP A 4 11.29 -5.22 -1.06
N GLU A 5 12.04 -6.14 -1.65
CA GLU A 5 12.04 -6.42 -3.10
C GLU A 5 10.76 -7.12 -3.57
N ARG A 6 9.89 -7.55 -2.66
CA ARG A 6 8.65 -8.23 -2.99
C ARG A 6 7.65 -7.22 -3.58
N VAL A 7 7.41 -7.36 -4.88
CA VAL A 7 6.38 -6.65 -5.63
C VAL A 7 5.04 -7.33 -5.38
N ILE A 8 4.01 -6.54 -5.10
CA ILE A 8 2.62 -7.00 -5.04
C ILE A 8 2.12 -7.10 -6.48
N GLU A 9 1.93 -8.31 -6.97
CA GLU A 9 1.55 -8.56 -8.36
C GLU A 9 0.05 -8.76 -8.53
N ASN A 10 -0.67 -9.02 -7.43
CA ASN A 10 -2.11 -9.32 -7.43
C ASN A 10 -2.88 -8.53 -6.35
N LEU A 11 -4.19 -8.41 -6.54
CA LEU A 11 -5.09 -7.77 -5.56
C LEU A 11 -5.15 -8.49 -4.21
N ASP A 12 -5.04 -9.82 -4.21
CA ASP A 12 -5.04 -10.62 -2.97
C ASP A 12 -3.85 -10.26 -2.07
N GLU A 13 -2.67 -10.10 -2.67
CA GLU A 13 -1.47 -9.66 -1.96
C GLU A 13 -1.61 -8.22 -1.46
N LEU A 14 -2.27 -7.34 -2.24
CA LEU A 14 -2.56 -5.97 -1.80
C LEU A 14 -3.49 -5.99 -0.58
N ALA A 15 -4.58 -6.78 -0.64
CA ALA A 15 -5.54 -6.89 0.45
C ALA A 15 -4.90 -7.49 1.72
N ALA A 16 -4.06 -8.51 1.56
CA ALA A 16 -3.29 -9.10 2.65
C ALA A 16 -2.31 -8.08 3.26
N PHE A 17 -1.66 -7.27 2.42
CA PHE A 17 -0.77 -6.19 2.88
C PHE A 17 -1.55 -5.13 3.68
N LEU A 18 -2.66 -4.63 3.14
CA LEU A 18 -3.53 -3.67 3.83
C LEU A 18 -4.01 -4.23 5.18
N THR A 19 -4.46 -5.48 5.19
CA THR A 19 -4.90 -6.17 6.41
C THR A 19 -3.77 -6.31 7.44
N ALA A 20 -2.54 -6.59 7.00
CA ALA A 20 -1.38 -6.72 7.88
C ALA A 20 -0.95 -5.36 8.45
N VAL A 21 -1.09 -4.29 7.66
CA VAL A 21 -0.87 -2.90 8.07
C VAL A 21 -1.92 -2.49 9.12
N GLU A 22 -3.20 -2.73 8.87
CA GLU A 22 -4.31 -2.44 9.80
C GLU A 22 -4.24 -3.28 11.08
N SER A 23 -3.87 -4.56 10.97
CA SER A 23 -3.74 -5.45 12.12
C SER A 23 -2.53 -5.10 13.00
N GLY A 24 -1.63 -4.22 12.55
CA GLY A 24 -0.41 -3.85 13.28
C GLY A 24 0.62 -4.98 13.37
N ILE A 25 0.44 -6.08 12.62
CA ILE A 25 1.36 -7.25 12.60
C ILE A 25 2.75 -6.84 12.10
N LEU A 26 2.81 -5.79 11.28
CA LEU A 26 4.07 -5.22 10.78
C LEU A 26 4.82 -4.40 11.84
N GLY A 27 4.29 -4.23 13.05
CA GLY A 27 4.90 -3.42 14.11
C GLY A 27 4.90 -1.92 13.80
N LEU A 28 4.05 -1.49 12.86
CA LEU A 28 3.87 -0.08 12.50
C LEU A 28 3.00 0.58 13.56
N GLN A 29 3.53 1.62 14.22
CA GLN A 29 2.79 2.41 15.19
C GLN A 29 2.22 3.65 14.50
N ASN A 30 0.96 3.97 14.78
CA ASN A 30 0.24 5.15 14.26
C ASN A 30 0.07 5.21 12.74
N VAL A 31 -0.27 4.07 12.10
CA VAL A 31 -0.68 4.08 10.69
C VAL A 31 -1.90 5.00 10.54
N GLY A 32 -1.71 6.13 9.89
CA GLY A 32 -2.76 7.12 9.58
C GLY A 32 -3.48 6.83 8.27
N GLY A 33 -2.86 6.03 7.39
CA GLY A 33 -3.51 5.57 6.18
C GLY A 33 -2.58 4.89 5.18
N VAL A 34 -3.15 4.47 4.06
CA VAL A 34 -2.44 3.91 2.92
C VAL A 34 -2.77 4.69 1.66
N ALA A 35 -1.79 4.88 0.79
CA ALA A 35 -1.93 5.59 -0.46
C ALA A 35 -1.15 4.89 -1.57
N LEU A 36 -1.60 4.97 -2.82
CA LEU A 36 -0.79 4.53 -3.95
C LEU A 36 -0.02 5.72 -4.50
N ALA A 37 1.28 5.55 -4.66
CA ALA A 37 2.20 6.55 -5.17
C ALA A 37 3.05 5.98 -6.31
N THR A 38 3.57 6.86 -7.14
CA THR A 38 4.51 6.48 -8.21
C THR A 38 5.87 7.04 -7.87
N SER A 39 6.91 6.20 -7.94
CA SER A 39 8.26 6.62 -7.64
C SER A 39 8.86 7.33 -8.86
N ASN A 40 9.34 8.56 -8.67
CA ASN A 40 10.02 9.32 -9.72
C ASN A 40 11.42 8.78 -10.06
N ALA A 41 11.97 7.87 -9.23
CA ALA A 41 13.29 7.29 -9.47
C ALA A 41 13.27 6.23 -10.59
N ASP A 42 12.23 5.39 -10.62
CA ASP A 42 12.14 4.23 -11.52
C ASP A 42 10.85 4.23 -12.36
N GLY A 43 9.93 5.16 -12.12
CA GLY A 43 8.60 5.18 -12.73
C GLY A 43 7.66 4.09 -12.21
N ARG A 44 8.10 3.28 -11.25
CA ARG A 44 7.32 2.16 -10.70
C ARG A 44 6.28 2.63 -9.69
N HIS A 45 5.14 1.95 -9.68
CA HIS A 45 4.07 2.18 -8.72
C HIS A 45 4.36 1.45 -7.41
N PHE A 46 3.99 2.06 -6.30
CA PHE A 46 4.11 1.46 -4.97
C PHE A 46 2.96 1.89 -4.07
N VAL A 47 2.59 1.03 -3.14
CA VAL A 47 1.73 1.38 -2.01
C VAL A 47 2.58 1.98 -0.91
N ALA A 48 2.21 3.18 -0.49
CA ALA A 48 2.80 3.98 0.58
C ALA A 48 1.91 3.89 1.81
N VAL A 49 2.46 3.37 2.90
CA VAL A 49 1.84 3.42 4.23
C VAL A 49 2.29 4.70 4.91
N LEU A 50 1.32 5.51 5.30
CA LEU A 50 1.50 6.82 5.90
C LEU A 50 1.19 6.75 7.40
N ASP A 51 2.02 7.44 8.19
CA ASP A 51 1.75 7.76 9.59
C ASP A 51 0.62 8.79 9.71
N ASP A 52 0.10 9.01 10.93
CA ASP A 52 -0.75 10.15 11.29
C ASP A 52 -0.17 11.51 10.83
N LYS A 53 1.16 11.62 10.76
CA LYS A 53 1.87 12.81 10.23
C LYS A 53 1.99 12.86 8.69
N HIS A 54 1.30 12.00 7.95
CA HIS A 54 1.45 11.83 6.49
C HIS A 54 2.89 11.51 6.05
N GLN A 55 3.69 10.90 6.92
CA GLN A 55 5.06 10.49 6.60
C GLN A 55 5.05 9.04 6.10
N LEU A 56 5.77 8.77 5.01
CA LEU A 56 5.96 7.41 4.49
C LEU A 56 6.76 6.59 5.52
N ILE A 57 6.09 5.62 6.16
CA ILE A 57 6.74 4.68 7.08
C ILE A 57 7.20 3.43 6.33
N LEU A 58 6.33 2.91 5.45
CA LEU A 58 6.58 1.67 4.71
C LEU A 58 6.10 1.83 3.27
N GLY A 59 6.93 1.42 2.31
CA GLY A 59 6.57 1.38 0.90
C GLY A 59 6.67 -0.05 0.38
N ARG A 60 5.74 -0.47 -0.47
CA ARG A 60 5.79 -1.77 -1.18
C ARG A 60 5.53 -1.58 -2.65
N TRP A 61 6.40 -2.10 -3.50
CA TRP A 61 6.20 -2.03 -4.94
C TRP A 61 4.94 -2.79 -5.35
N VAL A 62 4.21 -2.25 -6.32
CA VAL A 62 3.02 -2.89 -6.89
C VAL A 62 3.16 -2.94 -8.40
N SER A 63 2.58 -3.97 -9.01
CA SER A 63 2.45 -4.03 -10.47
C SER A 63 1.43 -3.02 -10.98
N GLU A 64 1.52 -2.66 -12.27
CA GLU A 64 0.59 -1.70 -12.89
C GLU A 64 -0.87 -2.18 -12.80
N GLU A 65 -1.09 -3.49 -12.93
CA GLU A 65 -2.43 -4.08 -12.80
C GLU A 65 -3.01 -3.86 -11.40
N VAL A 66 -2.23 -4.11 -10.35
CA VAL A 66 -2.61 -3.85 -8.96
C VAL A 66 -2.78 -2.36 -8.70
N PHE A 67 -1.97 -1.51 -9.31
CA PHE A 67 -2.14 -0.07 -9.18
C PHE A 67 -3.47 0.39 -9.78
N LYS A 68 -3.85 -0.11 -10.96
CA LYS A 68 -5.12 0.24 -11.61
C LYS A 68 -6.33 -0.32 -10.88
N THR A 69 -6.28 -1.58 -10.48
CA THR A 69 -7.41 -2.28 -9.86
C THR A 69 -7.51 -2.02 -8.36
N GLY A 70 -6.38 -1.86 -7.68
CA GLY A 70 -6.27 -1.56 -6.25
C GLY A 70 -6.43 -0.08 -5.90
N GLN A 71 -6.45 0.82 -6.88
CA GLN A 71 -6.80 2.23 -6.67
C GLN A 71 -8.17 2.38 -6.02
N ASP A 72 -9.15 1.59 -6.45
CA ASP A 72 -10.48 1.60 -5.84
C ASP A 72 -10.43 1.09 -4.40
N MET A 73 -9.70 -0.02 -4.17
CA MET A 73 -9.56 -0.64 -2.84
C MET A 73 -8.83 0.24 -1.82
N VAL A 74 -7.79 0.97 -2.23
CA VAL A 74 -7.05 1.89 -1.36
C VAL A 74 -7.86 3.16 -1.09
N ARG A 75 -8.68 3.60 -2.05
CA ARG A 75 -9.42 4.87 -1.99
C ARG A 75 -10.78 4.75 -1.32
N ASN A 76 -11.49 3.64 -1.53
CA ASN A 76 -12.78 3.33 -0.90
C ASN A 76 -12.62 2.49 0.39
N GLY A 77 -11.39 2.02 0.67
CA GLY A 77 -11.13 1.03 1.71
C GLY A 77 -11.49 -0.38 1.23
N VAL A 78 -11.03 -1.40 1.97
CA VAL A 78 -11.30 -2.83 1.69
C VAL A 78 -12.79 -3.20 1.77
N ASN A 79 -13.67 -2.24 2.07
CA ASN A 79 -15.09 -2.46 2.15
C ASN A 79 -15.77 -1.87 0.91
N PRO A 80 -16.11 -2.69 -0.11
CA PRO A 80 -16.97 -2.24 -1.18
C PRO A 80 -18.30 -1.86 -0.54
N LYS A 81 -18.60 -0.56 -0.56
CA LYS A 81 -19.88 -0.04 -0.09
C LYS A 81 -20.94 -0.47 -1.12
N HIS A 82 -21.52 -1.65 -0.89
CA HIS A 82 -22.71 -2.13 -1.59
C HIS A 82 -23.92 -1.30 -1.13
#